data_AF-A0A7Z2NYG6-F1
#
_entry.id   AF-A0A7Z2NYG6-F1
#
_cell.length_a   1.000
_cell.length_b   1.000
_cell.length_c   1.000
_cell.angle_alpha   90.00
_cell.angle_beta   90.00
_cell.angle_gamma   90.00
#
_symmetry.space_group_name_H-M   'P 1'
#
loop_
_entity.id
_entity.type
_entity.pdbx_description
1 polymer ?
#
loop_
_entity_poly.entity_id
_entity_poly.type
_entity_poly.pdbx_seq_one_letter_code
_entity_poly.pdbx_strand_id
1 'polypeptide(L)'
;MRGVSKRLGVALLCAAVVGCAGGDRTPRREPAAPARPSGIDSPEIRQCLADLATIGARVTPLPDRDHGQGCSAYGSVRLDQASVPVSNLGPMRCPLARAFAGWLRHGVGAAARVYFGTELARVESYGSYACRNINGAQAGRRSEHAQANAVDIAAFVLADGRRISIKADWRSRDPQVRAFLAAIHASACKRFATVLSPEYNALHADHLHLDMGRGPFCR
;
A
#
# COMPACT_ATOMS: atom_id res chain seq x y z
N MET A 1 22.99 -96.92 12.15
CA MET A 1 21.78 -97.31 12.91
C MET A 1 20.72 -96.23 12.72
N ARG A 2 19.52 -96.63 12.33
CA ARG A 2 18.37 -95.77 11.99
C ARG A 2 17.82 -95.12 13.27
N GLY A 3 17.44 -93.85 13.20
CA GLY A 3 16.70 -93.16 14.26
C GLY A 3 15.80 -92.08 13.65
N VAL A 4 14.53 -92.41 13.49
CA VAL A 4 13.50 -91.63 12.79
C VAL A 4 12.92 -90.54 13.69
N SER A 5 12.90 -89.34 13.11
CA SER A 5 12.03 -88.17 13.30
C SER A 5 10.73 -88.35 14.10
N LYS A 6 10.46 -87.39 15.01
CA LYS A 6 9.10 -86.95 15.34
C LYS A 6 9.01 -85.42 15.26
N ARG A 7 7.98 -84.99 14.54
CA ARG A 7 7.63 -83.63 14.13
C ARG A 7 7.05 -82.84 15.30
N LEU A 8 7.40 -81.57 15.43
CA LEU A 8 6.65 -80.59 16.23
C LEU A 8 6.20 -79.46 15.29
N GLY A 9 4.89 -79.27 15.20
CA GLY A 9 4.25 -78.27 14.36
C GLY A 9 4.51 -76.85 14.85
N VAL A 10 4.82 -75.95 13.93
CA VAL A 10 4.87 -74.51 14.17
C VAL A 10 3.46 -73.96 13.97
N ALA A 11 2.87 -73.40 15.04
CA ALA A 11 1.65 -72.62 14.96
C ALA A 11 1.97 -71.22 14.41
N LEU A 12 1.35 -70.85 13.29
CA LEU A 12 1.40 -69.48 12.75
C LEU A 12 0.52 -68.57 13.62
N LEU A 13 1.11 -67.57 14.23
CA LEU A 13 0.40 -66.46 14.88
C LEU A 13 0.09 -65.39 13.81
N CYS A 14 -1.16 -65.28 13.38
CA CYS A 14 -1.62 -64.16 12.56
C CYS A 14 -1.83 -62.93 13.45
N ALA A 15 -0.96 -61.92 13.31
CA ALA A 15 -1.17 -60.60 13.91
C ALA A 15 -2.22 -59.82 13.11
N ALA A 16 -3.40 -59.62 13.69
CA ALA A 16 -4.40 -58.70 13.16
C ALA A 16 -4.23 -57.33 13.83
N VAL A 17 -3.61 -56.38 13.14
CA VAL A 17 -3.55 -54.98 13.57
C VAL A 17 -4.78 -54.28 13.02
N VAL A 18 -5.79 -54.06 13.86
CA VAL A 18 -6.96 -53.24 13.51
C VAL A 18 -6.55 -51.78 13.51
N GLY A 19 -6.34 -51.23 12.32
CA GLY A 19 -6.11 -49.79 12.12
C GLY A 19 -7.42 -49.02 12.24
N CYS A 20 -7.58 -48.22 13.29
CA CYS A 20 -8.64 -47.22 13.37
C CYS A 20 -8.30 -46.08 12.41
N ALA A 21 -8.87 -46.08 11.21
CA ALA A 21 -8.85 -44.94 10.30
C ALA A 21 -9.84 -43.87 10.79
N GLY A 22 -9.39 -43.02 11.73
CA GLY A 22 -10.07 -41.78 12.07
C GLY A 22 -9.95 -40.81 10.91
N GLY A 23 -11.02 -40.64 10.15
CA GLY A 23 -11.09 -39.65 9.07
C GLY A 23 -11.09 -38.25 9.66
N ASP A 24 -9.94 -37.58 9.67
CA ASP A 24 -9.82 -36.15 9.93
C ASP A 24 -10.50 -35.35 8.81
N ARG A 25 -11.81 -35.15 8.96
CA ARG A 25 -12.53 -34.12 8.22
C ARG A 25 -12.15 -32.77 8.84
N THR A 26 -11.04 -32.21 8.39
CA THR A 26 -10.73 -30.80 8.64
C THR A 26 -11.87 -29.98 8.05
N PRO A 27 -12.63 -29.21 8.85
CA PRO A 27 -13.69 -28.37 8.31
C PRO A 27 -13.04 -27.34 7.38
N ARG A 28 -13.48 -27.32 6.12
CA ARG A 28 -13.04 -26.32 5.14
C ARG A 28 -13.41 -24.95 5.68
N ARG A 29 -12.42 -24.20 6.17
CA ARG A 29 -12.60 -22.83 6.67
C ARG A 29 -13.10 -21.98 5.51
N GLU A 30 -14.35 -21.58 5.59
CA GLU A 30 -14.97 -20.66 4.64
C GLU A 30 -14.15 -19.36 4.61
N PRO A 31 -13.87 -18.76 3.43
CA PRO A 31 -13.12 -17.52 3.37
C PRO A 31 -13.84 -16.47 4.22
N ALA A 32 -13.13 -15.92 5.21
CA ALA A 32 -13.67 -14.84 6.03
C ALA A 32 -14.12 -13.70 5.11
N ALA A 33 -15.33 -13.16 5.36
CA ALA A 33 -15.77 -11.94 4.72
C ALA A 33 -14.68 -10.86 4.85
N PRO A 34 -14.46 -10.01 3.84
CA PRO A 34 -13.45 -8.96 3.92
C PRO A 34 -13.69 -8.14 5.18
N ALA A 35 -12.64 -7.98 5.98
CA ALA A 35 -12.71 -7.21 7.22
C ALA A 35 -13.24 -5.80 6.90
N ARG A 36 -14.22 -5.34 7.68
CA ARG A 36 -14.72 -3.97 7.56
C ARG A 36 -13.56 -3.00 7.79
N PRO A 37 -13.47 -1.90 7.03
CA PRO A 37 -12.45 -0.89 7.29
C PRO A 37 -12.54 -0.39 8.73
N SER A 38 -11.39 -0.21 9.39
CA SER A 38 -11.34 0.42 10.71
C SER A 38 -11.90 1.84 10.65
N GLY A 39 -12.89 2.12 11.49
CA GLY A 39 -13.50 3.44 11.62
C GLY A 39 -12.62 4.43 12.38
N ILE A 40 -12.97 5.71 12.32
CA ILE A 40 -12.16 6.82 12.88
C ILE A 40 -11.85 6.66 14.38
N ASP A 41 -12.74 6.02 15.14
CA ASP A 41 -12.60 5.80 16.58
C ASP A 41 -11.86 4.50 16.96
N SER A 42 -11.33 3.76 15.99
CA SER A 42 -10.65 2.49 16.27
C SER A 42 -9.28 2.68 16.96
N PRO A 43 -8.80 1.71 17.75
CA PRO A 43 -7.46 1.73 18.31
C PRO A 43 -6.37 1.88 17.25
N GLU A 44 -6.52 1.23 16.10
CA GLU A 44 -5.57 1.28 14.99
C GLU A 44 -5.48 2.69 14.41
N ILE A 45 -6.61 3.38 14.26
CA ILE A 45 -6.62 4.75 13.76
C ILE A 45 -6.05 5.73 14.79
N ARG A 46 -6.33 5.55 16.09
CA ARG A 46 -5.67 6.35 17.15
C ARG A 46 -4.15 6.21 17.12
N GLN A 47 -3.63 5.01 16.95
CA GLN A 47 -2.19 4.80 16.81
C GLN A 47 -1.64 5.52 15.57
N CYS A 48 -2.33 5.40 14.43
CA CYS A 48 -1.92 6.09 13.22
C CYS A 48 -1.88 7.62 13.37
N LEU A 49 -2.85 8.22 14.08
CA LEU A 49 -2.87 9.65 14.38
C LEU A 49 -1.68 10.05 15.27
N ALA A 50 -1.33 9.24 16.28
CA ALA A 50 -0.14 9.47 17.11
C ALA A 50 1.17 9.40 16.29
N ASP A 51 1.25 8.46 15.35
CA ASP A 51 2.39 8.32 14.46
C ASP A 51 2.52 9.52 13.51
N LEU A 52 1.40 10.02 12.97
CA LEU A 52 1.36 11.24 12.16
C LEU A 52 1.84 12.47 12.96
N ALA A 53 1.40 12.61 14.22
CA ALA A 53 1.87 13.67 15.11
C ALA A 53 3.39 13.60 15.33
N THR A 54 3.94 12.39 15.51
CA THR A 54 5.39 12.16 15.66
C THR A 54 6.19 12.54 14.41
N ILE A 55 5.61 12.38 13.21
CA ILE A 55 6.20 12.82 11.94
C ILE A 55 6.14 14.36 11.78
N GLY A 56 5.37 15.04 12.63
CA GLY A 56 5.10 16.48 12.52
C GLY A 56 4.05 16.82 11.46
N ALA A 57 3.21 15.85 11.09
CA ALA A 57 2.08 16.09 10.20
C ALA A 57 0.94 16.79 10.96
N ARG A 58 0.30 17.77 10.32
CA ARG A 58 -0.96 18.36 10.79
C ARG A 58 -2.10 17.73 10.02
N VAL A 59 -3.02 17.13 10.75
CA VAL A 59 -4.16 16.41 10.19
C VAL A 59 -5.43 16.76 10.95
N THR A 60 -6.55 16.73 10.25
CA THR A 60 -7.88 16.77 10.84
C THR A 60 -8.55 15.41 10.63
N PRO A 61 -8.89 14.67 11.70
CA PRO A 61 -9.76 13.49 11.60
C PRO A 61 -11.08 13.81 10.89
N LEU A 62 -11.54 12.93 10.00
CA LEU A 62 -12.79 13.10 9.27
C LEU A 62 -13.81 12.04 9.71
N PRO A 63 -15.12 12.38 9.74
CA PRO A 63 -16.16 11.39 9.96
C PRO A 63 -16.13 10.28 8.91
N ASP A 64 -16.41 9.06 9.33
CA ASP A 64 -16.54 7.93 8.41
C ASP A 64 -17.70 8.15 7.44
N ARG A 65 -17.46 7.88 6.15
CA ARG A 65 -18.46 8.00 5.08
C ARG A 65 -18.54 6.73 4.27
N ASP A 66 -19.77 6.24 4.06
CA ASP A 66 -20.12 5.27 3.04
C ASP A 66 -20.97 5.96 1.98
N HIS A 67 -20.51 5.93 0.73
CA HIS A 67 -21.22 6.50 -0.41
C HIS A 67 -21.87 5.41 -1.28
N GLY A 68 -21.83 4.15 -0.84
CA GLY A 68 -22.33 3.00 -1.57
C GLY A 68 -21.46 2.63 -2.77
N GLN A 69 -21.81 1.52 -3.42
CA GLN A 69 -21.17 1.04 -4.66
C GLN A 69 -19.64 0.91 -4.58
N GLY A 70 -19.10 0.64 -3.38
CA GLY A 70 -17.67 0.50 -3.13
C GLY A 70 -16.89 1.82 -2.97
N CYS A 71 -17.60 2.94 -2.83
CA CYS A 71 -17.01 4.25 -2.55
C CYS A 71 -17.20 4.63 -1.07
N SER A 72 -16.11 4.98 -0.40
CA SER A 72 -16.13 5.23 1.05
C SER A 72 -14.89 6.02 1.51
N ALA A 73 -14.95 6.58 2.72
CA ALA A 73 -13.80 7.15 3.40
C ALA A 73 -13.90 6.80 4.90
N TYR A 74 -13.29 5.68 5.30
CA TYR A 74 -13.24 5.21 6.69
C TYR A 74 -11.87 5.42 7.31
N GLY A 75 -11.84 5.81 8.58
CA GLY A 75 -10.61 6.07 9.32
C GLY A 75 -9.76 7.13 8.61
N SER A 76 -10.42 8.11 8.00
CA SER A 76 -9.79 9.06 7.09
C SER A 76 -9.46 10.37 7.78
N VAL A 77 -8.46 11.06 7.24
CA VAL A 77 -8.00 12.36 7.69
C VAL A 77 -7.93 13.30 6.50
N ARG A 78 -8.10 14.60 6.77
CA ARG A 78 -7.64 15.67 5.88
C ARG A 78 -6.21 16.01 6.29
N LEU A 79 -5.30 15.93 5.34
CA LEU A 79 -3.89 16.23 5.56
C LEU A 79 -3.62 17.70 5.25
N ASP A 80 -3.48 18.50 6.30
CA ASP A 80 -3.27 19.94 6.18
C ASP A 80 -1.79 20.27 5.90
N GLN A 81 -0.89 19.49 6.48
CA GLN A 81 0.55 19.56 6.21
C GLN A 81 1.22 18.21 6.48
N ALA A 82 1.96 17.67 5.52
CA ALA A 82 2.79 16.46 5.66
C ALA A 82 4.28 16.86 5.63
N SER A 83 4.71 17.58 6.67
CA SER A 83 5.98 18.33 6.72
C SER A 83 6.04 19.56 5.80
N VAL A 84 5.47 19.49 4.60
CA VAL A 84 5.25 20.61 3.67
C VAL A 84 3.78 20.69 3.24
N PRO A 85 3.29 21.85 2.76
CA PRO A 85 1.96 21.95 2.15
C PRO A 85 1.84 21.07 0.92
N VAL A 86 0.65 20.49 0.73
CA VAL A 86 0.30 19.70 -0.45
C VAL A 86 -1.02 20.21 -1.03
N SER A 87 -1.04 20.60 -2.29
CA SER A 87 -2.26 21.12 -2.92
C SER A 87 -3.26 20.00 -3.25
N ASN A 88 -4.54 20.35 -3.32
CA ASN A 88 -5.63 19.52 -3.86
C ASN A 88 -5.87 18.17 -3.17
N LEU A 89 -5.46 17.99 -1.92
CA LEU A 89 -5.76 16.77 -1.19
C LEU A 89 -7.23 16.72 -0.75
N GLY A 90 -7.84 15.55 -0.93
CA GLY A 90 -9.13 15.20 -0.34
C GLY A 90 -8.93 14.37 0.93
N PRO A 91 -9.95 13.61 1.35
CA PRO A 91 -9.79 12.59 2.38
C PRO A 91 -8.68 11.60 2.03
N MET A 92 -7.94 11.15 3.04
CA MET A 92 -6.95 10.09 2.96
C MET A 92 -7.18 9.13 4.13
N ARG A 93 -7.26 7.82 3.88
CA ARG A 93 -7.22 6.83 4.97
C ARG A 93 -5.95 7.05 5.79
N CYS A 94 -6.05 6.97 7.11
CA CYS A 94 -4.93 7.30 7.98
C CYS A 94 -3.64 6.53 7.63
N PRO A 95 -3.66 5.20 7.36
CA PRO A 95 -2.46 4.49 6.93
C PRO A 95 -1.79 5.06 5.68
N LEU A 96 -2.58 5.48 4.68
CA LEU A 96 -2.07 6.17 3.49
C LEU A 96 -1.45 7.52 3.88
N ALA A 97 -2.15 8.33 4.67
CA ALA A 97 -1.65 9.63 5.12
C ALA A 97 -0.32 9.50 5.88
N ARG A 98 -0.19 8.50 6.75
CA ARG A 98 1.04 8.18 7.48
C ARG A 98 2.17 7.79 6.53
N ALA A 99 1.92 6.86 5.61
CA ALA A 99 2.92 6.42 4.63
C ALA A 99 3.38 7.59 3.75
N PHE A 100 2.43 8.43 3.31
CA PHE A 100 2.68 9.61 2.51
C PHE A 100 3.48 10.68 3.25
N ALA A 101 3.10 11.05 4.47
CA ALA A 101 3.86 12.00 5.28
C ALA A 101 5.29 11.52 5.57
N GLY A 102 5.44 10.22 5.89
CA GLY A 102 6.76 9.61 6.05
C GLY A 102 7.59 9.63 4.76
N TRP A 103 6.97 9.37 3.60
CA TRP A 103 7.64 9.43 2.30
C TRP A 103 8.08 10.86 1.94
N LEU A 104 7.23 11.87 2.15
CA LEU A 104 7.61 13.27 1.90
C LEU A 104 8.80 13.70 2.77
N ARG A 105 8.79 13.36 4.07
CA ARG A 105 9.87 13.74 4.98
C ARG A 105 11.19 13.02 4.67
N HIS A 106 11.12 11.69 4.50
CA HIS A 106 12.30 10.83 4.50
C HIS A 106 12.75 10.37 3.11
N GLY A 107 11.86 10.36 2.12
CA GLY A 107 12.17 10.08 0.73
C GLY A 107 12.43 11.38 -0.02
N VAL A 108 11.38 12.18 -0.20
CA VAL A 108 11.42 13.37 -1.07
C VAL A 108 12.29 14.47 -0.50
N GLY A 109 12.07 14.88 0.76
CA GLY A 109 12.86 15.94 1.39
C GLY A 109 14.34 15.56 1.52
N ALA A 110 14.64 14.30 1.82
CA ALA A 110 16.02 13.81 1.85
C ALA A 110 16.67 13.84 0.47
N ALA A 111 15.96 13.39 -0.57
CA ALA A 111 16.44 13.46 -1.95
C ALA A 111 16.65 14.91 -2.40
N ALA A 112 15.76 15.84 -2.03
CA ALA A 112 15.91 17.25 -2.37
C ALA A 112 17.23 17.83 -1.83
N ARG A 113 17.57 17.53 -0.57
CA ARG A 113 18.85 17.93 0.04
C ARG A 113 20.05 17.28 -0.64
N VAL A 114 19.98 15.96 -0.88
CA VAL A 114 21.10 15.19 -1.47
C VAL A 114 21.38 15.65 -2.90
N TYR A 115 20.34 15.78 -3.71
CA TYR A 115 20.52 16.07 -5.12
C TYR A 115 20.68 17.56 -5.36
N PHE A 116 19.95 18.45 -4.67
CA PHE A 116 19.92 19.89 -4.99
C PHE A 116 20.45 20.80 -3.90
N GLY A 117 20.83 20.27 -2.72
CA GLY A 117 21.29 21.10 -1.60
C GLY A 117 20.23 22.04 -1.05
N THR A 118 18.94 21.79 -1.31
CA THR A 118 17.82 22.63 -0.88
C THR A 118 16.67 21.79 -0.33
N GLU A 119 15.76 22.44 0.40
CA GLU A 119 14.61 21.78 1.02
C GLU A 119 13.45 21.62 0.04
N LEU A 120 12.59 20.63 0.32
CA LEU A 120 11.25 20.58 -0.27
C LEU A 120 10.40 21.70 0.35
N ALA A 121 9.71 22.48 -0.47
CA ALA A 121 8.87 23.59 -0.03
C ALA A 121 7.37 23.30 -0.14
N ARG A 122 6.93 22.64 -1.24
CA ARG A 122 5.54 22.20 -1.42
C ARG A 122 5.45 21.02 -2.39
N VAL A 123 4.32 20.33 -2.36
CA VAL A 123 3.97 19.27 -3.32
C VAL A 123 2.67 19.63 -4.02
N GLU A 124 2.60 19.36 -5.32
CA GLU A 124 1.40 19.55 -6.11
C GLU A 124 0.78 18.18 -6.41
N SER A 125 -0.51 18.01 -6.08
CA SER A 125 -1.23 16.75 -6.29
C SER A 125 -2.45 16.94 -7.19
N TYR A 126 -2.91 15.83 -7.78
CA TYR A 126 -4.22 15.72 -8.42
C TYR A 126 -5.30 15.17 -7.47
N GLY A 127 -4.94 14.95 -6.22
CA GLY A 127 -5.84 14.56 -5.14
C GLY A 127 -5.73 13.12 -4.71
N SER A 128 -6.58 12.75 -3.75
CA SER A 128 -6.52 11.50 -3.00
C SER A 128 -7.85 10.75 -2.87
N TYR A 129 -8.92 11.33 -3.42
CA TYR A 129 -10.23 10.71 -3.42
C TYR A 129 -10.97 10.99 -4.72
N ALA A 130 -11.45 9.92 -5.34
CA ALA A 130 -12.35 9.97 -6.48
C ALA A 130 -13.14 8.67 -6.56
N CYS A 131 -14.46 8.74 -6.46
CA CYS A 131 -15.34 7.58 -6.60
C CYS A 131 -15.40 7.13 -8.08
N ARG A 132 -14.44 6.29 -8.49
CA ARG A 132 -14.31 5.77 -9.86
C ARG A 132 -13.73 4.37 -9.89
N ASN A 133 -13.89 3.70 -11.03
CA ASN A 133 -13.18 2.46 -11.30
C ASN A 133 -11.72 2.74 -11.69
N ILE A 134 -10.90 1.69 -11.69
CA ILE A 134 -9.52 1.74 -12.19
C ILE A 134 -9.53 2.29 -13.62
N ASN A 135 -8.57 3.18 -13.92
CA ASN A 135 -8.42 3.86 -15.21
C ASN A 135 -9.68 4.62 -15.68
N GLY A 136 -10.64 4.91 -14.79
CA GLY A 136 -11.89 5.57 -15.15
C GLY A 136 -12.86 4.70 -15.97
N ALA A 137 -12.68 3.37 -15.95
CA ALA A 137 -13.53 2.45 -16.70
C ALA A 137 -15.01 2.53 -16.29
N GLN A 138 -15.93 2.31 -17.22
CA GLN A 138 -17.38 2.33 -16.94
C GLN A 138 -17.81 1.18 -16.01
N ALA A 139 -17.11 0.05 -16.08
CA ALA A 139 -17.37 -1.12 -15.25
C ALA A 139 -16.07 -1.73 -14.74
N GLY A 140 -16.17 -2.59 -13.72
CA GLY A 140 -15.05 -3.35 -13.17
C GLY A 140 -14.67 -2.91 -11.76
N ARG A 141 -13.39 -3.12 -11.41
CA ARG A 141 -12.89 -2.95 -10.05
C ARG A 141 -12.78 -1.48 -9.67
N ARG A 142 -13.19 -1.14 -8.44
CA ARG A 142 -12.98 0.18 -7.85
C ARG A 142 -11.50 0.50 -7.70
N SER A 143 -11.15 1.75 -7.95
CA SER A 143 -9.82 2.27 -7.66
C SER A 143 -9.66 2.45 -6.14
N GLU A 144 -8.43 2.38 -5.65
CA GLU A 144 -8.11 2.75 -4.27
C GLU A 144 -8.46 4.21 -3.96
N HIS A 145 -8.50 5.09 -4.98
CA HIS A 145 -9.06 6.45 -4.86
C HIS A 145 -10.53 6.47 -4.41
N ALA A 146 -11.33 5.46 -4.77
CA ALA A 146 -12.73 5.38 -4.35
C ALA A 146 -12.86 5.13 -2.84
N GLN A 147 -11.78 4.72 -2.19
CA GLN A 147 -11.72 4.38 -0.78
C GLN A 147 -10.83 5.35 0.02
N ALA A 148 -10.45 6.50 -0.55
CA ALA A 148 -9.46 7.42 0.01
C ALA A 148 -8.10 6.76 0.29
N ASN A 149 -7.77 5.70 -0.44
CA ASN A 149 -6.60 4.84 -0.20
C ASN A 149 -5.50 5.00 -1.27
N ALA A 150 -5.56 6.08 -2.06
CA ALA A 150 -4.55 6.45 -3.04
C ALA A 150 -4.30 7.96 -3.07
N VAL A 151 -3.20 8.38 -3.69
CA VAL A 151 -2.88 9.78 -3.99
C VAL A 151 -2.10 9.90 -5.30
N ASP A 152 -2.39 10.93 -6.10
CA ASP A 152 -1.74 11.20 -7.38
C ASP A 152 -0.87 12.47 -7.27
N ILE A 153 0.45 12.36 -7.47
CA ILE A 153 1.42 13.45 -7.27
C ILE A 153 1.95 13.96 -8.61
N ALA A 154 1.77 15.26 -8.85
CA ALA A 154 2.08 15.90 -10.13
C ALA A 154 3.44 16.61 -10.14
N ALA A 155 3.84 17.26 -9.04
CA ALA A 155 5.11 17.98 -8.98
C ALA A 155 5.64 18.21 -7.56
N PHE A 156 6.93 18.51 -7.48
CA PHE A 156 7.65 18.93 -6.28
C PHE A 156 8.20 20.33 -6.50
N VAL A 157 8.10 21.19 -5.49
CA VAL A 157 8.67 22.53 -5.54
C VAL A 157 9.61 22.69 -4.38
N LEU A 158 10.81 23.15 -4.69
CA LEU A 158 11.92 23.29 -3.76
C LEU A 158 11.99 24.72 -3.23
N ALA A 159 12.70 24.90 -2.12
CA ALA A 159 12.81 26.20 -1.44
C ALA A 159 13.58 27.24 -2.27
N ASP A 160 14.37 26.81 -3.24
CA ASP A 160 15.05 27.69 -4.22
C ASP A 160 14.16 28.10 -5.40
N GLY A 161 12.88 27.71 -5.40
CA GLY A 161 11.90 28.02 -6.44
C GLY A 161 11.88 27.03 -7.61
N ARG A 162 12.79 26.04 -7.65
CA ARG A 162 12.76 25.00 -8.69
C ARG A 162 11.49 24.18 -8.57
N ARG A 163 10.77 24.04 -9.69
CA ARG A 163 9.61 23.14 -9.83
C ARG A 163 9.99 21.96 -10.69
N ILE A 164 9.84 20.75 -10.15
CA ILE A 164 10.11 19.48 -10.81
C ILE A 164 8.79 18.74 -10.96
N SER A 165 8.26 18.70 -12.17
CA SER A 165 7.01 18.05 -12.53
C SER A 165 7.22 16.66 -13.09
N ILE A 166 6.33 15.71 -12.76
CA ILE A 166 6.39 14.38 -13.34
C ILE A 166 6.24 14.47 -14.87
N LYS A 167 5.27 15.22 -15.36
CA LYS A 167 5.00 15.35 -16.80
C LYS A 167 6.19 15.80 -17.64
N ALA A 168 6.87 16.88 -17.22
CA ALA A 168 7.92 17.50 -18.04
C ALA A 168 9.31 16.94 -17.73
N ASP A 169 9.55 16.55 -16.47
CA ASP A 169 10.90 16.34 -15.98
C ASP A 169 11.28 14.88 -15.80
N TRP A 170 10.32 13.94 -15.96
CA TRP A 170 10.60 12.51 -15.84
C TRP A 170 11.71 12.01 -16.75
N ARG A 171 11.75 12.52 -17.99
CA ARG A 171 12.84 12.30 -18.95
C ARG A 171 13.70 13.54 -19.15
N SER A 172 13.88 14.35 -18.10
CA SER A 172 14.69 15.58 -18.15
C SER A 172 16.08 15.31 -18.71
N ARG A 173 16.65 16.26 -19.45
CA ARG A 173 18.05 16.19 -19.91
C ARG A 173 19.03 16.41 -18.75
N ASP A 174 18.59 17.01 -17.66
CA ASP A 174 19.37 17.19 -16.44
C ASP A 174 19.52 15.85 -15.69
N PRO A 175 20.75 15.30 -15.56
CA PRO A 175 20.99 14.05 -14.84
C PRO A 175 20.63 14.11 -13.35
N GLN A 176 20.73 15.26 -12.72
CA GLN A 176 20.44 15.46 -11.30
C GLN A 176 18.94 15.39 -11.03
N VAL A 177 18.13 15.97 -11.93
CA VAL A 177 16.67 15.84 -11.89
C VAL A 177 16.22 14.41 -12.12
N ARG A 178 16.80 13.70 -13.09
CA ARG A 178 16.53 12.27 -13.30
C ARG A 178 16.90 11.43 -12.07
N ALA A 179 18.06 11.69 -11.47
CA ALA A 179 18.52 10.98 -10.29
C ALA A 179 17.60 11.22 -9.07
N PHE A 180 17.15 12.47 -8.87
CA PHE A 180 16.15 12.80 -7.86
C PHE A 180 14.83 12.04 -8.07
N LEU A 181 14.27 12.06 -9.28
CA LEU A 181 13.00 11.38 -9.58
C LEU A 181 13.11 9.87 -9.42
N ALA A 182 14.22 9.26 -9.87
CA ALA A 182 14.50 7.84 -9.66
C ALA A 182 14.61 7.48 -8.17
N ALA A 183 15.28 8.33 -7.37
CA ALA A 183 15.44 8.09 -5.94
C ALA A 183 14.10 8.17 -5.19
N ILE A 184 13.26 9.17 -5.48
CA ILE A 184 11.97 9.29 -4.81
C ILE A 184 11.01 8.17 -5.21
N HIS A 185 11.02 7.73 -6.48
CA HIS A 185 10.22 6.60 -6.96
C HIS A 185 10.65 5.29 -6.29
N ALA A 186 11.96 4.99 -6.27
CA ALA A 186 12.48 3.83 -5.57
C ALA A 186 12.14 3.84 -4.07
N SER A 187 12.15 5.03 -3.44
CA SER A 187 11.76 5.18 -2.04
C SER A 187 10.25 5.02 -1.80
N ALA A 188 9.42 5.38 -2.79
CA ALA A 188 7.98 5.18 -2.76
C ALA A 188 7.64 3.69 -2.85
N CYS A 189 8.31 2.95 -3.74
CA CYS A 189 8.09 1.52 -3.92
C CYS A 189 8.40 0.67 -2.67
N LYS A 190 9.13 1.22 -1.69
CA LYS A 190 9.38 0.60 -0.38
C LYS A 190 8.28 0.85 0.65
N ARG A 191 7.35 1.77 0.37
CA ARG A 191 6.36 2.29 1.33
C ARG A 191 4.92 2.05 0.93
N PHE A 192 4.64 2.09 -0.36
CA PHE A 192 3.29 1.91 -0.92
C PHE A 192 3.15 0.50 -1.51
N ALA A 193 1.92 -0.02 -1.48
CA ALA A 193 1.62 -1.31 -2.08
C ALA A 193 1.70 -1.21 -3.62
N THR A 194 1.24 -0.10 -4.17
CA THR A 194 1.31 0.18 -5.60
C THR A 194 1.97 1.53 -5.85
N VAL A 195 2.91 1.57 -6.78
CA VAL A 195 3.50 2.80 -7.33
C VAL A 195 3.48 2.69 -8.85
N LEU A 196 2.82 3.65 -9.50
CA LEU A 196 2.77 3.75 -10.96
C LEU A 196 3.34 5.09 -11.39
N SER A 197 4.33 5.04 -12.27
CA SER A 197 4.99 6.21 -12.86
C SER A 197 4.69 6.34 -14.37
N PRO A 198 5.25 7.35 -15.05
CA PRO A 198 5.16 7.48 -16.50
C PRO A 198 5.65 6.27 -17.32
N GLU A 199 6.46 5.38 -16.75
CA GLU A 199 6.86 4.12 -17.38
C GLU A 199 5.73 3.09 -17.42
N TYR A 200 4.74 3.18 -16.54
CA TYR A 200 3.69 2.17 -16.47
C TYR A 200 2.78 2.22 -17.70
N ASN A 201 2.17 3.38 -17.99
CA ASN A 201 1.35 3.60 -19.17
C ASN A 201 1.04 5.10 -19.38
N ALA A 202 0.35 5.40 -20.50
CA ALA A 202 -0.04 6.76 -20.86
C ALA A 202 -0.97 7.48 -19.85
N LEU A 203 -1.75 6.74 -19.05
CA LEU A 203 -2.63 7.34 -18.03
C LEU A 203 -1.84 7.89 -16.83
N HIS A 204 -0.59 7.45 -16.65
CA HIS A 204 0.30 7.89 -15.57
C HIS A 204 1.46 8.75 -16.11
N ALA A 205 1.34 9.25 -17.34
CA ALA A 205 2.41 10.02 -17.98
C ALA A 205 2.73 11.34 -17.27
N ASP A 206 1.84 11.85 -16.42
CA ASP A 206 1.95 13.16 -15.80
C ASP A 206 1.91 13.18 -14.26
N HIS A 207 1.87 12.01 -13.62
CA HIS A 207 1.86 11.90 -12.17
C HIS A 207 2.42 10.57 -11.65
N LEU A 208 2.75 10.52 -10.37
CA LEU A 208 2.95 9.28 -9.63
C LEU A 208 1.65 8.88 -8.94
N HIS A 209 1.15 7.69 -9.21
CA HIS A 209 0.05 7.09 -8.44
C HIS A 209 0.62 6.25 -7.30
N LEU A 210 0.16 6.52 -6.07
CA LEU A 210 0.61 5.84 -4.85
C LEU A 210 -0.61 5.29 -4.10
N ASP A 211 -0.69 3.98 -3.87
CA ASP A 211 -1.80 3.38 -3.13
C ASP A 211 -1.38 2.30 -2.12
N MET A 212 -2.28 2.03 -1.18
CA MET A 212 -2.14 0.99 -0.14
C MET A 212 -3.04 -0.22 -0.42
N GLY A 213 -3.35 -0.47 -1.69
CA GLY A 213 -4.18 -1.58 -2.14
C GLY A 213 -3.44 -2.91 -2.14
N ARG A 214 -3.73 -3.76 -3.13
CA ARG A 214 -3.05 -5.05 -3.29
C ARG A 214 -1.71 -4.87 -4.01
N GLY A 215 -0.62 -5.29 -3.37
CA GLY A 215 0.74 -5.23 -3.91
C GLY A 215 1.65 -6.35 -3.38
N PRO A 216 2.98 -6.25 -3.55
CA PRO A 216 3.69 -5.09 -4.11
C PRO A 216 3.61 -5.03 -5.65
N PHE A 217 3.35 -3.84 -6.20
CA PHE A 217 3.46 -3.54 -7.63
C PHE A 217 4.13 -2.18 -7.83
N CYS A 218 5.34 -2.18 -8.38
CA CYS A 218 6.13 -0.97 -8.63
C CYS A 218 6.51 -0.93 -10.11
N ARG A 219 6.07 0.12 -10.80
CA ARG A 219 6.38 0.38 -12.21
C ARG A 219 6.72 1.84 -12.41
#